data_AF-A0A7X7UP85-F1
#
_entry.id   AF-A0A7X7UP85-F1
#
_cell.length_a   1.000
_cell.length_b   1.000
_cell.length_c   1.000
_cell.angle_alpha   90.00
_cell.angle_beta   90.00
_cell.angle_gamma   90.00
#
_symmetry.space_group_name_H-M   'P 1'
#
loop_
_entity.id
_entity.type
_entity.pdbx_description
1 polymer ?
#
loop_
_entity_poly.entity_id
_entity_poly.type
_entity_poly.pdbx_seq_one_letter_code
_entity_poly.pdbx_strand_id
1 'polypeptide(L)'
;MGNKVKKYIILSFSILIPLLVTFLIASYGYNSEKFGQGAWMNEYRNEYLKFPPSATTEEQIEKNLKYGINNLYHLYDKDPVFSELIKSGENNLFQLDIYRTIYETTVKNDDGNMVKENRVQYLFLIYDVQYQNIRNLFVDDPGAGTNLEKEINEANVPTFSIELTEILEEDPEDEETKPKTKTVSISEISRIFDQGADYDTVKGEILERDEKTGEIKKEDGTGRLLVVVLGTVKMDDLEWSKETEITIKATVAEVTDPENEEGKAISTELAKLELNLDPEAGDVSGLEESYQQDLERTGYLGWVIKKYLWWISLVAFLGTGLITFSFYAVYLAEEQEAASKKRKVRIKR
;
A
#
# COMPACT_ATOMS: atom_id res chain seq x y z
N MET A 1 -46.90 -36.06 -15.61
CA MET A 1 -46.48 -34.82 -14.91
C MET A 1 -47.71 -33.93 -14.68
N GLY A 2 -48.05 -33.59 -13.43
CA GLY A 2 -49.28 -32.85 -13.12
C GLY A 2 -49.20 -31.36 -13.45
N ASN A 3 -50.35 -30.71 -13.72
CA ASN A 3 -50.40 -29.31 -14.15
C ASN A 3 -49.72 -28.33 -13.17
N LYS A 4 -49.76 -28.60 -11.85
CA LYS A 4 -49.03 -27.80 -10.85
C LYS A 4 -47.52 -27.81 -11.11
N VAL A 5 -46.94 -28.98 -11.38
CA VAL A 5 -45.50 -29.15 -11.65
C VAL A 5 -45.09 -28.40 -12.93
N LYS A 6 -45.91 -28.46 -13.99
CA LYS A 6 -45.66 -27.68 -15.21
C LYS A 6 -45.64 -26.17 -14.94
N LYS A 7 -46.59 -25.65 -14.14
CA LYS A 7 -46.64 -24.23 -13.78
C LYS A 7 -45.42 -23.79 -12.97
N TYR A 8 -44.96 -24.59 -12.01
CA TYR A 8 -43.73 -24.29 -11.28
C TYR A 8 -42.49 -24.29 -12.18
N ILE A 9 -42.35 -25.26 -13.10
CA ILE A 9 -41.23 -25.29 -14.05
C ILE A 9 -41.21 -24.02 -14.93
N ILE A 10 -42.36 -23.62 -15.47
CA ILE A 10 -42.48 -22.41 -16.30
C ILE A 10 -42.19 -21.15 -15.47
N LEU A 11 -42.67 -21.08 -14.23
CA LEU A 11 -42.36 -19.98 -13.31
C LEU A 11 -40.85 -19.89 -13.04
N SER A 12 -40.19 -21.02 -12.77
CA SER A 12 -38.74 -21.07 -12.60
C SER A 12 -38.01 -20.56 -13.84
N PHE A 13 -38.36 -20.99 -15.05
CA PHE A 13 -37.77 -20.44 -16.28
C PHE A 13 -38.04 -18.94 -16.46
N SER A 14 -39.23 -18.45 -16.05
CA SER A 14 -39.57 -17.03 -16.15
C SER A 14 -38.73 -16.10 -15.26
N ILE A 15 -38.09 -16.66 -14.23
CA ILE A 15 -37.18 -15.94 -13.32
C ILE A 15 -35.72 -16.22 -13.70
N LEU A 16 -35.38 -17.47 -14.02
CA LEU A 16 -34.01 -17.89 -14.32
C LEU A 16 -33.49 -17.33 -15.66
N ILE A 17 -34.34 -17.17 -16.69
CA ILE A 17 -33.90 -16.62 -17.98
C ILE A 17 -33.47 -15.15 -17.85
N PRO A 18 -34.26 -14.24 -17.24
CA PRO A 18 -33.81 -12.88 -16.94
C PRO A 18 -32.53 -12.82 -16.11
N LEU A 19 -32.41 -13.63 -15.05
CA LEU A 19 -31.20 -13.69 -14.22
C LEU A 19 -29.97 -14.16 -15.02
N LEU A 20 -30.11 -15.19 -15.85
CA LEU A 20 -29.03 -15.71 -16.68
C LEU A 20 -28.57 -14.69 -17.73
N VAL A 21 -29.50 -14.02 -18.42
CA VAL A 21 -29.13 -12.98 -19.41
C VAL A 21 -28.47 -11.78 -18.72
N THR A 22 -28.96 -11.40 -17.54
CA THR A 22 -28.35 -10.34 -16.71
C THR A 22 -26.92 -10.70 -16.31
N PHE A 23 -26.71 -11.93 -15.82
CA PHE A 23 -25.38 -12.45 -15.48
C PHE A 23 -24.44 -12.49 -16.69
N LEU A 24 -24.92 -12.97 -17.85
CA LEU A 24 -24.13 -13.02 -19.08
C LEU A 24 -23.73 -11.62 -19.58
N ILE A 25 -24.62 -10.63 -19.47
CA ILE A 25 -24.31 -9.24 -19.85
C ILE A 25 -23.30 -8.62 -18.88
N ALA A 26 -23.46 -8.81 -17.57
CA ALA A 26 -22.49 -8.34 -16.58
C ALA A 26 -21.12 -9.01 -16.77
N SER A 27 -21.10 -10.34 -16.98
CA SER A 27 -19.88 -11.11 -17.24
C SER A 27 -19.20 -10.69 -18.56
N TYR A 28 -19.96 -10.45 -19.63
CA TYR A 28 -19.41 -9.94 -20.89
C TYR A 28 -18.87 -8.51 -20.72
N GLY A 29 -19.58 -7.63 -20.03
CA GLY A 29 -19.13 -6.27 -19.74
C GLY A 29 -17.83 -6.23 -18.93
N TYR A 30 -17.71 -7.08 -17.91
CA TYR A 30 -16.52 -7.19 -17.07
C TYR A 30 -15.31 -7.76 -17.83
N ASN A 31 -15.49 -8.83 -18.60
CA ASN A 31 -14.42 -9.57 -19.27
C ASN A 31 -14.10 -9.06 -20.70
N SER A 32 -14.72 -7.96 -21.17
CA SER A 32 -14.47 -7.45 -22.51
C SER A 32 -13.45 -6.32 -22.52
N GLU A 33 -12.28 -6.60 -23.11
CA GLU A 33 -11.24 -5.60 -23.40
C GLU A 33 -11.81 -4.36 -24.13
N LYS A 34 -12.78 -4.56 -25.04
CA LYS A 34 -13.44 -3.48 -25.80
C LYS A 34 -14.33 -2.57 -24.97
N PHE A 35 -14.81 -3.03 -23.81
CA PHE A 35 -15.73 -2.27 -22.96
C PHE A 35 -15.10 -1.72 -21.69
N GLY A 36 -13.76 -1.67 -21.65
CA GLY A 36 -13.06 -0.83 -20.70
C GLY A 36 -12.33 -1.57 -19.59
N GLN A 37 -12.12 -2.89 -19.67
CA GLN A 37 -11.38 -3.64 -18.63
C GLN A 37 -10.03 -2.98 -18.28
N GLY A 38 -9.26 -2.49 -19.27
CA GLY A 38 -8.04 -1.73 -19.02
C GLY A 38 -8.25 -0.29 -18.54
N ALA A 39 -9.30 0.40 -19.01
CA ALA A 39 -9.60 1.78 -18.63
C ALA A 39 -10.15 1.88 -17.20
N TRP A 40 -11.09 1.00 -16.86
CA TRP A 40 -11.66 0.83 -15.52
C TRP A 40 -10.64 0.31 -14.53
N MET A 41 -9.75 -0.63 -14.90
CA MET A 41 -8.68 -1.07 -14.00
C MET A 41 -7.71 0.07 -13.69
N ASN A 42 -7.39 0.92 -14.68
CA ASN A 42 -6.58 2.13 -14.44
C ASN A 42 -7.33 3.19 -13.62
N GLU A 43 -8.62 3.44 -13.89
CA GLU A 43 -9.43 4.37 -13.08
C GLU A 43 -9.58 3.87 -11.64
N TYR A 44 -9.83 2.57 -11.44
CA TYR A 44 -9.87 1.91 -10.14
C TYR A 44 -8.53 2.01 -9.42
N ARG A 45 -7.43 1.63 -10.07
CA ARG A 45 -6.07 1.76 -9.53
C ARG A 45 -5.77 3.20 -9.11
N ASN A 46 -6.17 4.18 -9.92
CA ASN A 46 -6.00 5.59 -9.59
C ASN A 46 -6.89 5.99 -8.41
N GLU A 47 -8.17 5.60 -8.35
CA GLU A 47 -9.07 5.91 -7.22
C GLU A 47 -8.62 5.22 -5.91
N TYR A 48 -8.06 4.01 -5.99
CA TYR A 48 -7.68 3.20 -4.83
C TYR A 48 -6.25 3.45 -4.35
N LEU A 49 -5.28 3.73 -5.23
CA LEU A 49 -3.90 4.06 -4.82
C LEU A 49 -3.67 5.56 -4.58
N LYS A 50 -4.48 6.46 -5.17
CA LYS A 50 -4.37 7.89 -4.87
C LYS A 50 -4.91 8.19 -3.47
N PHE A 51 -4.18 8.97 -2.69
CA PHE A 51 -4.64 9.47 -1.40
C PHE A 51 -5.66 10.61 -1.61
N PRO A 52 -6.74 10.71 -0.82
CA PRO A 52 -7.57 11.90 -0.84
C PRO A 52 -6.70 13.13 -0.47
N PRO A 53 -6.97 14.33 -1.02
CA PRO A 53 -6.18 15.54 -0.73
C PRO A 53 -6.18 16.02 0.74
N SER A 54 -6.92 15.32 1.61
CA SER A 54 -7.06 15.58 3.04
C SER A 54 -6.67 14.35 3.88
N ALA A 55 -5.92 13.40 3.33
CA ALA A 55 -5.49 12.19 4.05
C ALA A 55 -4.37 12.53 5.03
N THR A 56 -4.50 12.12 6.30
CA THR A 56 -3.44 12.31 7.30
C THR A 56 -2.23 11.42 7.01
N THR A 57 -1.06 11.75 7.56
CA THR A 57 0.17 10.94 7.44
C THR A 57 -0.09 9.47 7.74
N GLU A 58 -0.81 9.20 8.83
CA GLU A 58 -1.17 7.88 9.33
C GLU A 58 -2.12 7.15 8.37
N GLU A 59 -3.14 7.83 7.81
CA GLU A 59 -4.02 7.23 6.80
C GLU A 59 -3.26 6.87 5.51
N GLN A 60 -2.22 7.63 5.14
CA GLN A 60 -1.38 7.31 4.00
C GLN A 60 -0.42 6.14 4.33
N ILE A 61 0.14 6.07 5.54
CA ILE A 61 0.96 4.93 6.01
C ILE A 61 0.12 3.65 6.07
N GLU A 62 -1.00 3.63 6.82
CA GLU A 62 -1.91 2.47 6.95
C GLU A 62 -2.31 1.93 5.58
N LYS A 63 -2.63 2.84 4.65
CA LYS A 63 -3.03 2.47 3.30
C LYS A 63 -1.87 1.86 2.48
N ASN A 64 -0.65 2.40 2.58
CA ASN A 64 0.52 1.80 1.93
C ASN A 64 0.87 0.42 2.52
N LEU A 65 0.76 0.27 3.84
CA LEU A 65 0.93 -1.01 4.54
C LEU A 65 -0.07 -2.05 4.00
N LYS A 66 -1.34 -1.68 3.99
CA LYS A 66 -2.45 -2.52 3.52
C LYS A 66 -2.34 -2.96 2.06
N TYR A 67 -1.85 -2.11 1.15
CA TYR A 67 -1.64 -2.53 -0.24
C TYR A 67 -0.32 -3.28 -0.44
N GLY A 68 0.61 -3.22 0.51
CA GLY A 68 1.95 -3.76 0.36
C GLY A 68 2.81 -2.84 -0.49
N ILE A 69 3.85 -2.28 0.12
CA ILE A 69 4.82 -1.47 -0.62
C ILE A 69 5.55 -2.40 -1.60
N ASN A 70 5.33 -2.19 -2.90
CA ASN A 70 5.90 -2.95 -4.02
C ASN A 70 5.91 -4.49 -3.82
N ASN A 71 4.86 -5.02 -3.18
CA ASN A 71 4.66 -6.46 -2.92
C ASN A 71 5.74 -7.12 -2.04
N LEU A 72 6.45 -6.34 -1.22
CA LEU A 72 7.54 -6.82 -0.36
C LEU A 72 7.10 -7.85 0.71
N TYR A 73 5.83 -7.86 1.11
CA TYR A 73 5.25 -8.76 2.11
C TYR A 73 3.82 -9.15 1.74
N HIS A 74 3.25 -10.11 2.47
CA HIS A 74 1.87 -10.57 2.33
C HIS A 74 1.07 -10.54 3.64
N LEU A 75 1.73 -10.54 4.80
CA LEU A 75 1.14 -10.15 6.08
C LEU A 75 1.95 -9.00 6.69
N TYR A 76 1.31 -8.16 7.50
CA TYR A 76 1.95 -7.09 8.27
C TYR A 76 1.29 -6.95 9.64
N ASP A 77 2.06 -6.50 10.63
CA ASP A 77 1.50 -5.99 11.87
C ASP A 77 0.97 -4.59 11.61
N LYS A 78 -0.24 -4.29 12.10
CA LYS A 78 -0.90 -3.02 11.85
C LYS A 78 -0.22 -1.87 12.60
N ASP A 79 0.20 -2.16 13.83
CA ASP A 79 0.88 -1.22 14.69
C ASP A 79 2.41 -1.46 14.59
N PRO A 80 3.25 -0.41 14.67
CA PRO A 80 4.68 -0.57 14.60
C PRO A 80 5.22 -1.27 15.85
N VAL A 81 6.19 -2.18 15.68
CA VAL A 81 6.88 -2.85 16.80
C VAL A 81 7.89 -1.94 17.49
N PHE A 82 8.28 -0.85 16.83
CA PHE A 82 9.10 0.23 17.38
C PHE A 82 8.66 1.56 16.76
N SER A 83 8.52 2.60 17.57
CA SER A 83 8.12 3.94 17.13
C SER A 83 8.80 5.00 18.01
N GLU A 84 9.67 5.83 17.43
CA GLU A 84 10.39 6.88 18.15
C GLU A 84 10.51 8.20 17.36
N LEU A 85 10.31 9.33 18.06
CA LEU A 85 10.52 10.67 17.52
C LEU A 85 11.99 11.06 17.65
N ILE A 86 12.72 11.02 16.54
CA ILE A 86 14.14 11.34 16.49
C ILE A 86 14.36 12.85 16.55
N LYS A 87 15.32 13.29 17.37
CA LYS A 87 15.62 14.70 17.64
C LYS A 87 17.11 14.99 17.67
N SER A 88 17.47 16.23 17.33
CA SER A 88 18.77 16.81 17.64
C SER A 88 18.57 18.01 18.57
N GLY A 89 18.99 17.87 19.83
CA GLY A 89 18.66 18.82 20.90
C GLY A 89 17.15 18.93 21.10
N GLU A 90 16.61 20.15 21.03
CA GLU A 90 15.16 20.39 21.10
C GLU A 90 14.44 20.23 19.75
N ASN A 91 15.19 20.13 18.64
CA ASN A 91 14.64 20.10 17.29
C ASN A 91 14.24 18.68 16.88
N ASN A 92 12.98 18.46 16.52
CA ASN A 92 12.53 17.23 15.89
C ASN A 92 13.17 17.07 14.51
N LEU A 93 13.63 15.86 14.15
CA LEU A 93 14.14 15.54 12.82
C LEU A 93 13.11 14.76 12.01
N PHE A 94 12.59 13.66 12.54
CA PHE A 94 11.59 12.79 11.91
C PHE A 94 11.06 11.76 12.92
N GLN A 95 9.91 11.16 12.62
CA GLN A 95 9.44 9.95 13.31
C GLN A 95 10.01 8.71 12.60
N LEU A 96 10.55 7.75 13.36
CA LEU A 96 10.96 6.43 12.88
C LEU A 96 9.97 5.38 13.37
N ASP A 97 9.37 4.64 12.43
CA ASP A 97 8.57 3.45 12.72
C ASP A 97 9.19 2.21 12.08
N ILE A 98 9.12 1.10 12.80
CA ILE A 98 9.52 -0.22 12.31
C ILE A 98 8.32 -1.17 12.42
N TYR A 99 7.92 -1.77 11.29
CA TYR A 99 6.80 -2.70 11.21
C TYR A 99 7.29 -4.14 11.05
N ARG A 100 6.71 -5.07 11.81
CA ARG A 100 6.89 -6.51 11.59
C ARG A 100 6.08 -6.93 10.36
N THR A 101 6.72 -7.55 9.38
CA THR A 101 6.05 -8.03 8.16
C THR A 101 6.47 -9.44 7.82
N ILE A 102 5.64 -10.17 7.07
CA ILE A 102 5.90 -11.54 6.65
C ILE A 102 5.97 -11.62 5.13
N TYR A 103 7.07 -12.13 4.61
CA TYR A 103 7.21 -12.50 3.20
C TYR A 103 7.05 -14.02 3.03
N GLU A 104 6.50 -14.43 1.89
CA GLU A 104 6.44 -15.84 1.51
C GLU A 104 7.68 -16.14 0.65
N THR A 105 8.42 -17.19 1.02
CA THR A 105 9.55 -17.69 0.25
C THR A 105 9.37 -19.17 -0.05
N THR A 106 10.26 -19.76 -0.84
CA THR A 106 10.25 -21.21 -1.09
C THR A 106 11.59 -21.81 -0.69
N VAL A 107 11.56 -22.73 0.26
CA VAL A 107 12.73 -23.42 0.82
C VAL A 107 12.71 -24.90 0.49
N LYS A 108 13.89 -25.52 0.55
CA LYS A 108 14.04 -26.96 0.35
C LYS A 108 13.89 -27.66 1.70
N ASN A 109 12.88 -28.52 1.84
CA ASN A 109 12.70 -29.33 3.04
C ASN A 109 13.71 -30.50 3.11
N ASP A 110 13.72 -31.23 4.23
CA ASP A 110 14.64 -32.37 4.45
C ASP A 110 14.51 -33.48 3.40
N ASP A 111 13.31 -33.72 2.86
CA ASP A 111 13.06 -34.66 1.75
C ASP A 111 13.58 -34.15 0.38
N GLY A 112 14.04 -32.91 0.34
CA GLY A 112 14.53 -32.23 -0.85
C GLY A 112 13.46 -31.60 -1.75
N ASN A 113 12.21 -31.53 -1.29
CA ASN A 113 11.10 -30.87 -1.97
C ASN A 113 11.10 -29.37 -1.69
N MET A 114 10.65 -28.58 -2.67
CA MET A 114 10.46 -27.13 -2.50
C MET A 114 9.10 -26.87 -1.85
N VAL A 115 9.09 -26.26 -0.67
CA VAL A 115 7.90 -25.90 0.12
C VAL A 115 7.84 -24.40 0.35
N LYS A 116 6.64 -23.82 0.37
CA LYS A 116 6.42 -22.42 0.74
C LYS A 116 6.60 -22.27 2.25
N GLU A 117 7.32 -21.22 2.66
CA GLU A 117 7.60 -20.89 4.05
C GLU A 117 7.38 -19.38 4.27
N ASN A 118 6.77 -19.04 5.39
CA ASN A 118 6.56 -17.67 5.84
C ASN A 118 7.75 -17.24 6.68
N ARG A 119 8.37 -16.10 6.36
CA ARG A 119 9.53 -15.56 7.08
C ARG A 119 9.32 -14.12 7.49
N VAL A 120 9.86 -13.77 8.66
CA VAL A 120 9.79 -12.44 9.25
C VAL A 120 10.80 -11.51 8.58
N GLN A 121 10.38 -10.27 8.31
CA GLN A 121 11.26 -9.16 7.95
C GLN A 121 10.71 -7.86 8.54
N TYR A 122 11.59 -6.93 8.88
CA TYR A 122 11.23 -5.63 9.44
C TYR A 122 11.27 -4.55 8.36
N LEU A 123 10.19 -3.79 8.23
CA LEU A 123 10.02 -2.67 7.31
C LEU A 123 10.29 -1.36 8.05
N PHE A 124 11.22 -0.56 7.56
CA PHE A 124 11.61 0.72 8.17
C PHE A 124 10.95 1.89 7.42
N LEU A 125 10.17 2.70 8.14
CA LEU A 125 9.52 3.91 7.65
C LEU A 125 10.00 5.13 8.43
N ILE A 126 10.35 6.20 7.73
CA ILE A 126 10.65 7.51 8.31
C ILE A 126 9.57 8.49 7.84
N TYR A 127 8.96 9.26 8.73
CA TYR A 127 7.88 10.18 8.39
C TYR A 127 7.93 11.52 9.15
N ASP A 128 7.10 12.47 8.74
CA ASP A 128 7.09 13.87 9.23
C ASP A 128 8.51 14.50 9.26
N VAL A 129 9.22 14.36 8.15
CA VAL A 129 10.65 14.70 8.03
C VAL A 129 10.86 16.21 8.02
N GLN A 130 11.56 16.77 9.00
CA GLN A 130 11.91 18.20 9.06
C GLN A 130 13.21 18.46 8.27
N TYR A 131 13.14 18.54 6.93
CA TYR A 131 14.36 18.62 6.11
C TYR A 131 15.25 19.83 6.43
N GLN A 132 14.70 20.98 6.83
CA GLN A 132 15.54 22.12 7.22
C GLN A 132 16.35 21.83 8.48
N ASN A 133 15.76 21.20 9.49
CA ASN A 133 16.49 20.81 10.70
C ASN A 133 17.60 19.80 10.37
N ILE A 134 17.36 18.90 9.43
CA ILE A 134 18.36 17.92 8.96
C ILE A 134 19.48 18.60 8.16
N ARG A 135 19.17 19.53 7.25
CA ARG A 135 20.17 20.32 6.50
C ARG A 135 21.08 21.12 7.44
N ASN A 136 20.53 21.66 8.52
CA ASN A 136 21.29 22.36 9.55
C ASN A 136 22.30 21.45 10.30
N LEU A 137 22.21 20.11 10.20
CA LEU A 137 23.19 19.17 10.81
C LEU A 137 24.41 18.87 9.92
N PHE A 138 24.48 19.45 8.73
CA PHE A 138 25.64 19.34 7.84
C PHE A 138 26.59 20.55 7.96
N VAL A 139 26.28 21.54 8.80
CA VAL A 139 27.06 22.77 8.97
C VAL A 139 27.17 23.15 10.44
N ASP A 140 28.35 23.59 10.89
CA ASP A 140 28.62 23.89 12.30
C ASP A 140 27.87 25.13 12.83
N ASP A 141 27.56 26.10 11.95
CA ASP A 141 26.92 27.37 12.28
C ASP A 141 25.78 27.70 11.29
N PRO A 142 24.57 27.11 11.48
CA PRO A 142 23.42 27.34 10.60
C PRO A 142 22.97 28.80 10.62
N GLY A 143 22.77 29.40 9.43
CA GLY A 143 22.42 30.81 9.26
C GLY A 143 23.62 31.74 9.08
N ALA A 144 24.86 31.25 9.17
CA ALA A 144 26.07 32.04 8.90
C ALA A 144 26.23 32.43 7.41
N GLY A 145 25.49 31.79 6.50
CA GLY A 145 25.50 32.07 5.07
C GLY A 145 26.73 31.53 4.35
N THR A 146 27.29 30.42 4.84
CA THR A 146 28.52 29.82 4.28
C THR A 146 28.30 29.30 2.85
N ASN A 147 29.37 29.01 2.11
CA ASN A 147 29.23 28.43 0.77
C ASN A 147 28.65 27.01 0.84
N LEU A 148 29.12 26.18 1.78
CA LEU A 148 28.62 24.83 2.01
C LEU A 148 27.12 24.84 2.38
N GLU A 149 26.70 25.76 3.25
CA GLU A 149 25.29 25.94 3.61
C GLU A 149 24.42 26.29 2.39
N LYS A 150 24.91 27.14 1.47
CA LYS A 150 24.19 27.46 0.22
C LYS A 150 24.11 26.24 -0.69
N GLU A 151 25.23 25.56 -0.91
CA GLU A 151 25.30 24.36 -1.75
C GLU A 151 24.32 23.27 -1.24
N ILE A 152 24.23 23.07 0.08
CA ILE A 152 23.31 22.09 0.70
C ILE A 152 21.83 22.52 0.62
N ASN A 153 21.54 23.82 0.74
CA ASN A 153 20.17 24.33 0.61
C ASN A 153 19.69 24.39 -0.86
N GLU A 154 20.61 24.54 -1.83
CA GLU A 154 20.33 24.53 -3.27
C GLU A 154 20.31 23.11 -3.88
N ALA A 155 20.98 22.14 -3.25
CA ALA A 155 21.01 20.74 -3.67
C ALA A 155 19.71 19.99 -3.37
N ASN A 156 19.47 18.89 -4.10
CA ASN A 156 18.32 18.01 -3.88
C ASN A 156 18.22 17.49 -2.43
N VAL A 157 17.00 17.17 -1.99
CA VAL A 157 16.80 16.75 -0.59
C VAL A 157 17.60 15.48 -0.23
N PRO A 158 18.13 15.40 1.00
CA PRO A 158 18.92 14.25 1.43
C PRO A 158 18.21 12.92 1.22
N THR A 159 18.96 11.91 0.77
CA THR A 159 18.55 10.51 0.83
C THR A 159 18.90 9.93 2.18
N PHE A 160 18.12 8.95 2.62
CA PHE A 160 18.29 8.30 3.92
C PHE A 160 18.81 6.87 3.76
N SER A 161 19.67 6.46 4.68
CA SER A 161 20.11 5.08 4.85
C SER A 161 20.17 4.72 6.33
N ILE A 162 19.91 3.45 6.63
CA ILE A 162 20.14 2.87 7.95
C ILE A 162 21.21 1.78 7.83
N GLU A 163 22.20 1.85 8.71
CA GLU A 163 23.14 0.77 8.96
C GLU A 163 22.74 0.11 10.29
N LEU A 164 22.36 -1.16 10.23
CA LEU A 164 22.16 -2.01 11.41
C LEU A 164 23.42 -2.82 11.64
N THR A 165 23.97 -2.73 12.84
CA THR A 165 25.19 -3.43 13.23
C THR A 165 24.92 -4.29 14.46
N GLU A 166 25.01 -5.60 14.27
CA GLU A 166 24.93 -6.60 15.33
C GLU A 166 26.32 -6.82 15.93
N ILE A 167 26.41 -6.85 17.27
CA ILE A 167 27.64 -7.16 18.02
C ILE A 167 27.60 -8.64 18.40
N LEU A 168 28.47 -9.45 17.78
CA LEU A 168 28.43 -10.91 17.92
C LEU A 168 29.06 -11.39 19.25
N GLU A 169 30.24 -10.88 19.56
CA GLU A 169 31.08 -11.17 20.74
C GLU A 169 31.98 -9.94 21.03
N GLU A 170 32.03 -9.48 22.28
CA GLU A 170 33.25 -8.86 22.85
C GLU A 170 34.18 -9.99 23.31
N ASP A 171 35.46 -9.95 22.93
CA ASP A 171 36.44 -10.92 23.44
C ASP A 171 37.01 -10.40 24.77
N PRO A 172 36.70 -11.02 25.92
CA PRO A 172 37.07 -10.47 27.23
C PRO A 172 38.55 -10.61 27.57
N GLU A 173 39.37 -11.26 26.72
CA GLU A 173 40.83 -11.36 26.91
C GLU A 173 41.65 -10.41 26.02
N ASP A 174 41.02 -9.60 25.13
CA ASP A 174 41.74 -8.76 24.17
C ASP A 174 41.11 -7.36 23.97
N GLU A 175 41.47 -6.41 24.85
CA GLU A 175 41.06 -5.00 24.76
C GLU A 175 41.53 -4.28 23.46
N GLU A 176 42.40 -4.89 22.64
CA GLU A 176 42.90 -4.30 21.39
C GLU A 176 42.14 -4.75 20.12
N THR A 177 41.34 -5.83 20.16
CA THR A 177 40.57 -6.26 18.98
C THR A 177 39.12 -5.76 18.99
N LYS A 178 38.77 -5.00 17.95
CA LYS A 178 37.39 -4.53 17.73
C LYS A 178 36.42 -5.73 17.71
N PRO A 179 35.24 -5.61 18.35
CA PRO A 179 34.27 -6.70 18.40
C PRO A 179 33.89 -7.17 16.99
N LYS A 180 33.59 -8.46 16.84
CA LYS A 180 33.11 -8.98 15.55
C LYS A 180 31.70 -8.44 15.32
N THR A 181 31.54 -7.66 14.26
CA THR A 181 30.24 -7.12 13.89
C THR A 181 29.71 -7.72 12.59
N LYS A 182 28.38 -7.73 12.46
CA LYS A 182 27.67 -8.04 11.22
C LYS A 182 26.82 -6.82 10.88
N THR A 183 27.08 -6.21 9.73
CA THR A 183 26.40 -4.97 9.30
C THR A 183 25.50 -5.22 8.11
N VAL A 184 24.27 -4.73 8.17
CA VAL A 184 23.30 -4.69 7.08
C VAL A 184 22.93 -3.24 6.81
N SER A 185 23.11 -2.79 5.57
CA SER A 185 22.71 -1.45 5.13
C SER A 185 21.42 -1.51 4.33
N ILE A 186 20.44 -0.68 4.69
CA ILE A 186 19.26 -0.39 3.90
C ILE A 186 19.25 1.07 3.45
N SER A 187 18.63 1.33 2.32
CA SER A 187 18.60 2.65 1.68
C SER A 187 17.22 2.89 1.11
N GLU A 188 16.82 4.15 1.07
CA GLU A 188 15.55 4.61 0.53
C GLU A 188 15.15 3.90 -0.79
N ILE A 189 13.98 3.25 -0.78
CA ILE A 189 13.40 2.56 -1.94
C ILE A 189 12.25 3.35 -2.60
N SER A 190 11.57 4.22 -1.84
CA SER A 190 10.48 5.05 -2.34
C SER A 190 10.11 6.18 -1.37
N ARG A 191 9.54 7.25 -1.90
CA ARG A 191 8.90 8.33 -1.13
C ARG A 191 7.40 8.34 -1.43
N ILE A 192 6.59 8.60 -0.40
CA ILE A 192 5.16 8.87 -0.54
C ILE A 192 5.00 10.38 -0.34
N PHE A 193 4.54 11.05 -1.40
CA PHE A 193 4.40 12.50 -1.44
C PHE A 193 2.98 12.92 -1.06
N ASP A 194 2.89 13.90 -0.17
CA ASP A 194 1.63 14.57 0.16
C ASP A 194 1.44 15.86 -0.66
N GLN A 195 0.18 16.29 -0.81
CA GLN A 195 -0.16 17.60 -1.37
C GLN A 195 0.00 18.74 -0.35
N GLY A 196 0.06 18.43 0.95
CA GLY A 196 0.42 19.36 2.02
C GLY A 196 1.93 19.47 2.29
N ALA A 197 2.77 18.72 1.57
CA ALA A 197 4.22 18.90 1.61
C ALA A 197 4.58 20.34 1.18
N ASP A 198 5.27 21.06 2.05
CA ASP A 198 5.53 22.49 1.90
C ASP A 198 6.87 22.79 1.21
N TYR A 199 7.39 21.83 0.44
CA TYR A 199 8.69 21.89 -0.20
C TYR A 199 8.74 21.11 -1.55
N ASP A 200 9.67 21.50 -2.44
CA ASP A 200 9.95 20.82 -3.71
C ASP A 200 10.64 19.48 -3.45
N THR A 201 9.98 18.39 -3.84
CA THR A 201 10.39 17.02 -3.54
C THR A 201 11.66 16.54 -4.27
N VAL A 202 12.12 17.33 -5.24
CA VAL A 202 13.40 17.15 -5.93
C VAL A 202 14.43 18.07 -5.29
N LYS A 203 14.27 19.39 -5.43
CA LYS A 203 15.27 20.42 -5.08
C LYS A 203 15.36 20.79 -3.60
N GLY A 204 14.37 20.45 -2.79
CA GLY A 204 14.31 20.90 -1.40
C GLY A 204 13.96 22.38 -1.21
N GLU A 205 13.42 23.07 -2.23
CA GLU A 205 12.97 24.46 -2.10
C GLU A 205 11.65 24.51 -1.31
N ILE A 206 11.59 25.22 -0.18
CA ILE A 206 10.32 25.51 0.51
C ILE A 206 9.41 26.34 -0.45
N LEU A 207 8.11 26.02 -0.55
CA LEU A 207 7.17 26.51 -1.59
C LEU A 207 6.59 27.93 -1.29
N GLU A 208 5.60 28.47 -2.03
CA GLU A 208 4.82 29.70 -1.65
C GLU A 208 3.29 29.42 -1.60
N ARG A 209 2.39 30.09 -0.85
CA ARG A 209 2.40 31.30 0.03
C ARG A 209 1.34 32.29 -0.38
N ASP A 210 0.10 31.83 -0.30
CA ASP A 210 -1.07 32.69 -0.30
C ASP A 210 -2.07 32.40 0.85
N GLU A 211 -2.27 33.39 1.74
CA GLU A 211 -3.24 33.36 2.86
C GLU A 211 -4.72 33.35 2.43
N LYS A 212 -5.01 33.57 1.14
CA LYS A 212 -6.36 33.58 0.55
C LYS A 212 -6.69 32.31 -0.24
N THR A 213 -5.69 31.58 -0.73
CA THR A 213 -5.90 30.33 -1.49
C THR A 213 -5.46 29.07 -0.75
N GLY A 214 -4.47 29.15 0.15
CA GLY A 214 -3.98 28.04 0.97
C GLY A 214 -2.63 27.43 0.55
N GLU A 215 -2.10 27.79 -0.62
CA GLU A 215 -0.76 27.43 -1.13
C GLU A 215 0.34 27.92 -0.10
N ILE A 216 1.48 27.23 0.18
CA ILE A 216 2.29 27.30 1.47
C ILE A 216 3.73 27.94 1.36
N LYS A 217 4.23 28.78 2.33
CA LYS A 217 5.24 29.89 2.20
C LYS A 217 6.73 29.53 2.26
N LYS A 218 7.60 30.29 1.54
CA LYS A 218 9.08 30.18 1.58
C LYS A 218 9.69 30.46 2.95
N GLU A 219 8.93 31.12 3.81
CA GLU A 219 9.33 31.58 5.14
C GLU A 219 8.45 30.97 6.26
N ASP A 220 7.38 30.23 5.92
CA ASP A 220 6.47 29.55 6.87
C ASP A 220 6.46 28.02 6.72
N GLY A 221 7.02 27.48 5.64
CA GLY A 221 7.10 26.05 5.39
C GLY A 221 8.18 25.37 6.24
N THR A 222 7.86 24.16 6.69
CA THR A 222 8.65 23.32 7.60
C THR A 222 9.64 22.40 6.88
N GLY A 223 9.55 22.29 5.55
CA GLY A 223 10.36 21.36 4.76
C GLY A 223 9.88 19.91 4.92
N ARG A 224 8.57 19.68 5.04
CA ARG A 224 7.99 18.38 5.45
C ARG A 224 7.69 17.44 4.29
N LEU A 225 8.33 16.27 4.32
CA LEU A 225 7.90 15.09 3.56
C LEU A 225 7.07 14.16 4.44
N LEU A 226 6.03 13.61 3.82
CA LEU A 226 5.10 12.71 4.46
C LEU A 226 5.76 11.39 4.85
N VAL A 227 6.24 10.56 3.90
CA VAL A 227 6.88 9.27 4.23
C VAL A 227 8.05 8.94 3.30
N VAL A 228 9.14 8.49 3.90
CA VAL A 228 10.33 7.87 3.30
C VAL A 228 10.31 6.39 3.65
N VAL A 229 10.37 5.52 2.63
CA VAL A 229 10.43 4.07 2.83
C VAL A 229 11.86 3.61 2.63
N LEU A 230 12.47 3.01 3.66
CA LEU A 230 13.87 2.55 3.63
C LEU A 230 14.04 1.10 3.20
N GLY A 231 12.94 0.37 3.04
CA GLY A 231 12.95 -1.04 2.66
C GLY A 231 12.91 -1.99 3.85
N THR A 232 13.31 -3.24 3.60
CA THR A 232 13.06 -4.38 4.50
C THR A 232 14.35 -5.13 4.83
N VAL A 233 14.53 -5.49 6.10
CA VAL A 233 15.62 -6.35 6.59
C VAL A 233 15.03 -7.67 7.07
N LYS A 234 15.54 -8.81 6.63
CA LYS A 234 14.98 -10.10 7.07
C LYS A 234 15.41 -10.38 8.50
N MET A 235 14.58 -11.12 9.22
CA MET A 235 14.95 -11.54 10.57
C MET A 235 16.26 -12.35 10.54
N ASP A 236 16.43 -13.26 9.58
CA ASP A 236 17.64 -14.10 9.46
C ASP A 236 18.93 -13.31 9.09
N ASP A 237 18.80 -12.04 8.69
CA ASP A 237 19.96 -11.23 8.29
C ASP A 237 20.78 -10.73 9.50
N LEU A 238 20.25 -10.79 10.74
CA LEU A 238 20.91 -10.39 12.01
C LEU A 238 20.44 -11.27 13.19
N GLU A 239 21.27 -11.53 14.21
CA GLU A 239 20.80 -12.09 15.50
C GLU A 239 20.23 -10.96 16.39
N TRP A 240 18.98 -10.54 16.13
CA TRP A 240 18.24 -9.47 16.84
C TRP A 240 18.14 -9.63 18.37
N SER A 241 18.63 -10.75 18.92
CA SER A 241 18.75 -11.08 20.34
C SER A 241 19.94 -10.41 21.06
N LYS A 242 20.79 -9.66 20.36
CA LYS A 242 21.90 -8.90 20.94
C LYS A 242 21.85 -7.47 20.41
N GLU A 243 21.77 -6.51 21.34
CA GLU A 243 21.98 -5.06 21.21
C GLU A 243 22.32 -4.61 19.78
N THR A 244 21.30 -4.49 18.93
CA THR A 244 21.49 -4.18 17.51
C THR A 244 21.58 -2.67 17.35
N GLU A 245 22.76 -2.18 17.01
CA GLU A 245 23.03 -0.76 16.86
C GLU A 245 22.47 -0.26 15.52
N ILE A 246 21.54 0.68 15.56
CA ILE A 246 21.03 1.41 14.39
C ILE A 246 21.78 2.72 14.27
N THR A 247 22.43 2.95 13.12
CA THR A 247 22.94 4.25 12.72
C THR A 247 22.13 4.78 11.54
N ILE A 248 21.47 5.92 11.71
CA ILE A 248 20.65 6.58 10.67
C ILE A 248 21.44 7.73 10.06
N LYS A 249 21.62 7.73 8.74
CA LYS A 249 22.41 8.74 8.01
C LYS A 249 21.57 9.45 6.95
N ALA A 250 21.81 10.75 6.79
CA ALA A 250 21.38 11.52 5.63
C ALA A 250 22.57 11.76 4.69
N THR A 251 22.36 11.69 3.38
CA THR A 251 23.38 11.97 2.35
C THR A 251 22.86 12.97 1.33
N VAL A 252 23.63 14.02 1.03
CA VAL A 252 23.32 14.98 -0.05
C VAL A 252 24.20 14.66 -1.26
N ALA A 253 23.66 13.88 -2.19
CA ALA A 253 24.42 13.27 -3.29
C ALA A 253 25.13 14.25 -4.24
N GLU A 254 24.69 15.51 -4.28
CA GLU A 254 25.20 16.55 -5.19
C GLU A 254 26.28 17.44 -4.57
N VAL A 255 26.47 17.37 -3.24
CA VAL A 255 27.46 18.16 -2.51
C VAL A 255 28.58 17.23 -2.07
N THR A 256 29.82 17.56 -2.46
CA THR A 256 31.00 16.81 -2.06
C THR A 256 31.40 17.15 -0.63
N ASP A 257 31.76 16.15 0.15
CA ASP A 257 32.37 16.32 1.47
C ASP A 257 33.73 17.04 1.35
N PRO A 258 33.88 18.27 1.90
CA PRO A 258 35.10 19.05 1.78
C PRO A 258 36.29 18.47 2.56
N GLU A 259 36.05 17.57 3.52
CA GLU A 259 37.11 16.89 4.27
C GLU A 259 37.56 15.57 3.60
N ASN A 260 36.89 15.15 2.52
CA ASN A 260 37.09 13.84 1.90
C ASN A 260 37.78 13.92 0.52
N GLU A 261 39.07 13.56 0.50
CA GLU A 261 39.89 13.56 -0.73
C GLU A 261 39.36 12.65 -1.85
N GLU A 262 38.47 11.69 -1.55
CA GLU A 262 37.91 10.76 -2.55
C GLU A 262 36.71 11.33 -3.34
N GLY A 263 36.27 12.57 -3.04
CA GLY A 263 35.15 13.20 -3.76
C GLY A 263 33.79 12.56 -3.48
N LYS A 264 33.62 11.99 -2.28
CA LYS A 264 32.36 11.37 -1.83
C LYS A 264 31.30 12.44 -1.53
N ALA A 265 30.04 12.07 -1.68
CA ALA A 265 28.92 12.89 -1.26
C ALA A 265 28.94 13.12 0.25
N ILE A 266 28.58 14.33 0.69
CA ILE A 266 28.51 14.68 2.11
C ILE A 266 27.38 13.91 2.80
N SER A 267 27.70 13.35 3.96
CA SER A 267 26.77 12.58 4.79
C SER A 267 26.91 12.95 6.26
N THR A 268 25.79 13.03 6.98
CA THR A 268 25.77 13.28 8.43
C THR A 268 24.99 12.19 9.16
N GLU A 269 25.39 11.89 10.38
CA GLU A 269 24.66 11.00 11.29
C GLU A 269 23.51 11.77 11.93
N LEU A 270 22.29 11.23 11.83
CA LEU A 270 21.08 11.86 12.37
C LEU A 270 20.74 11.33 13.76
N ALA A 271 20.97 10.04 13.96
CA ALA A 271 20.74 9.34 15.21
C ALA A 271 21.48 8.02 15.25
N LYS A 272 21.78 7.61 16.47
CA LYS A 272 22.37 6.33 16.83
C LYS A 272 21.57 5.75 17.98
N LEU A 273 21.00 4.56 17.79
CA LEU A 273 20.02 3.94 18.69
C LEU A 273 20.39 2.47 18.94
N GLU A 274 20.06 1.97 20.12
CA GLU A 274 20.10 0.53 20.42
C GLU A 274 18.70 -0.05 20.23
N LEU A 275 18.60 -1.07 19.37
CA LEU A 275 17.36 -1.75 19.07
C LEU A 275 17.36 -3.17 19.64
N ASN A 276 16.34 -3.46 20.43
CA ASN A 276 16.01 -4.82 20.86
C ASN A 276 14.64 -5.20 20.28
N LEU A 277 14.65 -5.89 19.13
CA LEU A 277 13.47 -6.55 18.57
C LEU A 277 13.53 -8.03 18.90
N ASP A 278 13.35 -8.33 20.19
CA ASP A 278 13.30 -9.69 20.73
C ASP A 278 12.26 -10.51 19.93
N PRO A 279 12.67 -11.52 19.16
CA PRO A 279 11.85 -11.98 18.05
C PRO A 279 10.75 -12.93 18.52
N GLU A 280 9.49 -12.49 18.40
CA GLU A 280 8.33 -13.38 18.28
C GLU A 280 8.35 -14.11 16.92
N ALA A 281 9.39 -14.92 16.71
CA ALA A 281 9.58 -15.69 15.49
C ALA A 281 8.45 -16.71 15.32
N GLY A 282 7.58 -16.44 14.36
CA GLY A 282 6.53 -17.38 13.94
C GLY A 282 5.15 -17.16 14.56
N ASP A 283 4.95 -16.18 15.45
CA ASP A 283 3.57 -15.77 15.77
C ASP A 283 3.03 -14.89 14.62
N VAL A 284 2.06 -15.47 13.91
CA VAL A 284 1.31 -14.81 12.82
C VAL A 284 -0.11 -14.46 13.25
N SER A 285 -0.47 -14.67 14.52
CA SER A 285 -1.73 -14.19 15.08
C SER A 285 -1.72 -12.65 15.19
N GLY A 286 -2.87 -12.02 14.97
CA GLY A 286 -3.01 -10.56 14.96
C GLY A 286 -2.61 -9.87 13.64
N LEU A 287 -1.77 -10.49 12.81
CA LEU A 287 -1.31 -9.87 11.55
C LEU A 287 -2.45 -9.69 10.52
N GLU A 288 -2.43 -8.57 9.79
CA GLU A 288 -3.36 -8.28 8.70
C GLU A 288 -2.83 -8.78 7.35
N GLU A 289 -3.73 -9.25 6.46
CA GLU A 289 -3.39 -9.59 5.08
C GLU A 289 -3.14 -8.32 4.25
N SER A 290 -1.94 -8.22 3.67
CA SER A 290 -1.65 -7.24 2.64
C SER A 290 -2.26 -7.65 1.30
N TYR A 291 -2.81 -6.70 0.56
CA TYR A 291 -3.37 -6.95 -0.76
C TYR A 291 -2.32 -7.15 -1.86
N GLN A 292 -1.02 -6.92 -1.60
CA GLN A 292 0.07 -7.10 -2.57
C GLN A 292 -0.21 -6.43 -3.94
N GLN A 293 -0.81 -5.24 -3.90
CA GLN A 293 -1.28 -4.45 -5.03
C GLN A 293 -2.19 -5.22 -6.04
N ASP A 294 -2.73 -6.37 -5.64
CA ASP A 294 -3.63 -7.20 -6.44
C ASP A 294 -5.03 -6.58 -6.45
N LEU A 295 -5.30 -5.82 -7.52
CA LEU A 295 -6.55 -5.08 -7.69
C LEU A 295 -7.81 -5.98 -7.63
N GLU A 296 -7.70 -7.27 -7.93
CA GLU A 296 -8.83 -8.20 -7.79
C GLU A 296 -9.15 -8.45 -6.31
N ARG A 297 -8.12 -8.70 -5.48
CA ARG A 297 -8.26 -8.88 -4.02
C ARG A 297 -8.75 -7.63 -3.31
N THR A 298 -8.36 -6.44 -3.78
CA THR A 298 -8.79 -5.15 -3.20
C THR A 298 -10.27 -4.84 -3.46
N GLY A 299 -10.95 -5.62 -4.32
CA GLY A 299 -12.39 -5.52 -4.58
C GLY A 299 -12.78 -4.89 -5.92
N TYR A 300 -11.90 -4.89 -6.93
CA TYR A 300 -12.17 -4.32 -8.27
C TYR A 300 -13.51 -4.77 -8.86
N LEU A 301 -13.83 -6.07 -8.82
CA LEU A 301 -15.11 -6.61 -9.30
C LEU A 301 -16.32 -5.91 -8.66
N GLY A 302 -16.28 -5.68 -7.35
CA GLY A 302 -17.34 -5.00 -6.60
C GLY A 302 -17.48 -3.54 -7.01
N TRP A 303 -16.36 -2.85 -7.28
CA TRP A 303 -16.35 -1.46 -7.74
C TRP A 303 -16.87 -1.34 -9.19
N VAL A 304 -16.42 -2.19 -10.13
CA VAL A 304 -16.89 -2.17 -11.53
C VAL A 304 -18.40 -2.42 -11.61
N ILE A 305 -18.92 -3.35 -10.79
CA ILE A 305 -20.36 -3.59 -10.72
C ILE A 305 -21.09 -2.34 -10.20
N LYS A 306 -20.62 -1.73 -9.10
CA LYS A 306 -21.23 -0.54 -8.50
C LYS A 306 -21.14 0.73 -9.36
N LYS A 307 -20.07 0.95 -10.13
CA LYS A 307 -19.94 2.12 -11.01
C LYS A 307 -20.64 1.92 -12.36
N TYR A 308 -20.37 0.82 -13.08
CA TYR A 308 -20.75 0.72 -14.50
C TYR A 308 -21.80 -0.35 -14.79
N LEU A 309 -21.74 -1.54 -14.18
CA LEU A 309 -22.54 -2.68 -14.65
C LEU A 309 -23.92 -2.82 -13.99
N TRP A 310 -24.16 -2.25 -12.79
CA TRP A 310 -25.42 -2.46 -12.06
C TRP A 310 -26.66 -1.96 -12.83
N TRP A 311 -26.59 -0.78 -13.45
CA TRP A 311 -27.74 -0.20 -14.17
C TRP A 311 -27.99 -0.92 -15.49
N ILE A 312 -26.92 -1.35 -16.19
CA ILE A 312 -27.01 -2.18 -17.40
C ILE A 312 -27.68 -3.51 -17.04
N SER A 313 -27.26 -4.11 -15.93
CA SER A 313 -27.84 -5.34 -15.38
C SER A 313 -29.32 -5.16 -15.03
N LEU A 314 -29.69 -4.04 -14.41
CA LEU A 314 -31.08 -3.71 -14.08
C LEU A 314 -31.94 -3.54 -15.34
N VAL A 315 -31.46 -2.82 -16.36
CA VAL A 315 -32.16 -2.65 -17.64
C VAL A 315 -32.31 -3.98 -18.37
N ALA A 316 -31.27 -4.82 -18.40
CA ALA A 316 -31.33 -6.16 -18.97
C ALA A 316 -32.35 -7.05 -18.25
N PHE A 317 -32.35 -7.04 -16.92
CA PHE A 317 -33.29 -7.79 -16.09
C PHE A 317 -34.74 -7.37 -16.34
N LEU A 318 -35.02 -6.06 -16.36
CA LEU A 318 -36.36 -5.52 -16.64
C LEU A 318 -36.81 -5.83 -18.07
N GLY A 319 -35.96 -5.62 -19.08
CA GLY A 319 -36.31 -5.88 -20.48
C GLY A 319 -36.59 -7.36 -20.75
N THR A 320 -35.72 -8.25 -20.28
CA THR A 320 -35.91 -9.70 -20.43
C THR A 320 -37.07 -10.21 -19.56
N GLY A 321 -37.25 -9.66 -18.36
CA GLY A 321 -38.40 -9.95 -17.49
C GLY A 321 -39.72 -9.61 -18.15
N LEU A 322 -39.85 -8.43 -18.78
CA LEU A 322 -41.04 -8.02 -19.51
C LEU A 322 -41.33 -8.93 -20.72
N ILE A 323 -40.30 -9.28 -21.51
CA ILE A 323 -40.44 -10.21 -22.64
C ILE A 323 -40.91 -11.59 -22.14
N THR A 324 -40.25 -12.14 -21.12
CA THR A 324 -40.55 -13.47 -20.61
C THR A 324 -41.92 -13.54 -19.93
N PHE A 325 -42.31 -12.48 -19.21
CA PHE A 325 -43.66 -12.32 -18.66
C PHE A 325 -44.73 -12.22 -19.75
N SER A 326 -44.45 -11.54 -20.86
CA SER A 326 -45.38 -11.43 -22.00
C SER A 326 -45.68 -12.81 -22.61
N PHE A 327 -44.66 -13.64 -22.83
CA PHE A 327 -44.84 -15.03 -23.27
C PHE A 327 -45.61 -15.88 -22.25
N TYR A 328 -45.34 -15.70 -20.95
CA TYR A 328 -46.08 -16.38 -19.88
C TYR A 328 -47.56 -16.00 -19.84
N ALA A 329 -47.88 -14.71 -20.03
CA ALA A 329 -49.25 -14.21 -20.08
C ALA A 329 -50.04 -14.77 -21.27
N VAL A 330 -49.42 -14.84 -22.46
CA VAL A 330 -50.01 -15.48 -23.65
C VAL A 330 -50.28 -16.97 -23.39
N TYR A 331 -49.31 -17.70 -22.83
CA TYR A 331 -49.47 -19.11 -22.49
C TYR A 331 -50.61 -19.36 -21.48
N LEU A 332 -50.77 -18.50 -20.47
CA LEU A 332 -51.88 -18.58 -19.52
C LEU A 332 -53.23 -18.33 -20.20
N ALA A 333 -53.30 -17.38 -21.15
CA ALA A 333 -54.52 -17.11 -21.91
C ALA A 333 -54.91 -18.32 -22.79
N GLU A 334 -53.95 -18.96 -23.45
CA GLU A 334 -54.17 -20.18 -24.23
C GLU A 334 -54.65 -21.37 -23.35
N GLU A 335 -54.04 -21.58 -22.17
CA GLU A 335 -54.52 -22.59 -21.21
C GLU A 335 -55.98 -22.35 -20.80
N GLN A 336 -56.34 -21.10 -20.49
CA GLN A 336 -57.70 -20.73 -20.11
C GLN A 336 -58.69 -20.93 -21.27
N GLU A 337 -58.33 -20.51 -22.48
CA GLU A 337 -59.20 -20.66 -23.64
C GLU A 337 -59.41 -22.15 -23.98
N ALA A 338 -58.34 -22.95 -23.97
CA ALA A 338 -58.40 -24.40 -24.18
C ALA A 338 -59.22 -25.13 -23.10
N ALA A 339 -59.11 -24.72 -21.83
CA ALA A 339 -59.96 -25.22 -20.75
C ALA A 339 -61.43 -24.85 -20.96
N SER A 340 -61.72 -23.62 -21.42
CA SER A 340 -63.08 -23.17 -21.72
C SER A 340 -63.71 -23.93 -22.89
N LYS A 341 -62.94 -24.19 -23.96
CA LYS A 341 -63.34 -24.98 -25.13
C LYS A 341 -63.65 -26.43 -24.72
N LYS A 342 -62.79 -27.07 -23.93
CA LYS A 342 -63.04 -28.42 -23.36
C LYS A 342 -64.31 -28.45 -22.50
N ARG A 343 -64.54 -27.44 -21.66
CA ARG A 343 -65.76 -27.33 -20.83
C ARG A 343 -67.03 -27.17 -21.69
N LYS A 344 -67.00 -26.34 -22.72
CA LYS A 344 -68.11 -26.18 -23.69
C LYS A 344 -68.43 -27.47 -24.46
N VAL A 345 -67.43 -28.21 -24.91
CA VAL A 345 -67.63 -29.51 -25.59
C VAL A 345 -68.23 -30.55 -24.64
N ARG A 346 -67.81 -30.58 -23.37
CA ARG A 346 -68.36 -31.49 -22.35
C ARG A 346 -69.79 -31.18 -21.91
N ILE A 347 -70.30 -29.97 -22.20
CA ILE A 347 -71.70 -29.57 -21.95
C ILE A 347 -72.60 -29.85 -23.17
N LYS A 348 -72.01 -30.08 -24.36
CA LYS A 348 -72.72 -30.43 -25.61
C LYS A 348 -72.80 -31.94 -25.89
N ARG A 349 -72.29 -32.77 -24.97
CA ARG A 349 -72.46 -34.23 -24.92
C ARG A 349 -73.22 -34.57 -23.65
#